data_AF-A0A523RL65-F1
#
_entry.id   AF-A0A523RL65-F1
#
_cell.length_a   1.000
_cell.length_b   1.000
_cell.length_c   1.000
_cell.angle_alpha   90.00
_cell.angle_beta   90.00
_cell.angle_gamma   90.00
#
_symmetry.space_group_name_H-M   'P 1'
#
loop_
_entity.id
_entity.type
_entity.pdbx_description
1 polymer ?
#
loop_
_entity_poly.entity_id
_entity_poly.type
_entity_poly.pdbx_seq_one_letter_code
_entity_poly.pdbx_strand_id
1 'polypeptide(L)'
;MKQTLFIAPLTIAIGLTFIINAEQAKQVHLQKNIEITAPLALGEFFDKLTILMIKRERIHDSTKRINIDKEYDLLNSIYHNAIISSKALSELIADLLTVNKTLWDLEDAIREKERLKEFDDEFKQLAKAIPENNDKRFIIKRFINMLLASDIIEEKSYAETLARTGEIDIEATDTYHNMVPIMSIPISLADLLDRISILEIKQKKIADQEKLINIRNEYNTLMAIYKKTIAPSEELAKLCQKLIASNEKMWNIQEEIRKKIITAELDQEFIEYARGVYYTNDERVNIKHTINKLLNSELIDEKQYTEY
;
A
#
# COMPACT_ATOMS: atom_id res chain seq x y z
N MET A 1 -6.39 -72.09 -18.17
CA MET A 1 -6.01 -71.72 -16.79
C MET A 1 -4.58 -71.19 -16.80
N LYS A 2 -4.37 -70.00 -16.21
CA LYS A 2 -3.14 -69.17 -16.07
C LYS A 2 -3.08 -67.92 -16.97
N GLN A 3 -2.93 -66.77 -16.27
CA GLN A 3 -2.22 -65.52 -16.58
C GLN A 3 -2.74 -64.71 -17.78
N THR A 4 -2.91 -63.38 -17.73
CA THR A 4 -1.94 -62.36 -17.28
C THR A 4 -2.66 -61.06 -16.90
N LEU A 5 -2.11 -60.37 -15.90
CA LEU A 5 -2.45 -59.03 -15.45
C LEU A 5 -2.16 -58.00 -16.57
N PHE A 6 -3.10 -57.11 -16.90
CA PHE A 6 -2.79 -55.87 -17.62
C PHE A 6 -3.43 -54.68 -16.90
N ILE A 7 -2.55 -53.78 -16.47
CA ILE A 7 -2.84 -52.52 -15.83
C ILE A 7 -3.23 -51.55 -16.95
N ALA A 8 -4.43 -50.96 -16.88
CA ALA A 8 -4.83 -49.89 -17.78
C ALA A 8 -4.53 -48.53 -17.12
N PRO A 9 -3.82 -47.60 -17.79
CA PRO A 9 -3.62 -46.26 -17.28
C PRO A 9 -4.89 -45.41 -17.50
N LEU A 10 -5.27 -44.67 -16.46
CA LEU A 10 -6.28 -43.62 -16.50
C LEU A 10 -5.62 -42.37 -17.12
N THR A 11 -5.98 -42.03 -18.35
CA THR A 11 -5.64 -40.74 -18.97
C THR A 11 -6.94 -39.99 -19.23
N ILE A 12 -7.29 -39.06 -18.33
CA ILE A 12 -8.37 -38.09 -18.55
C ILE A 12 -7.79 -37.00 -19.45
N ALA A 13 -8.32 -36.90 -20.66
CA ALA A 13 -7.93 -35.94 -21.67
C ALA A 13 -8.25 -34.50 -21.23
N ILE A 14 -7.23 -33.64 -21.26
CA ILE A 14 -7.34 -32.19 -21.28
C ILE A 14 -7.74 -31.79 -22.70
N GLY A 15 -8.82 -31.03 -22.86
CA GLY A 15 -9.23 -30.49 -24.15
C GLY A 15 -10.25 -29.36 -24.01
N LEU A 16 -9.77 -28.12 -24.07
CA LEU A 16 -10.57 -26.95 -24.43
C LEU A 16 -9.78 -26.18 -25.48
N THR A 17 -10.17 -26.43 -26.74
CA THR A 17 -9.58 -25.86 -27.94
C THR A 17 -10.03 -24.41 -28.10
N PHE A 18 -9.07 -23.47 -28.11
CA PHE A 18 -9.29 -22.09 -28.54
C PHE A 18 -9.16 -22.00 -30.06
N ILE A 19 -10.23 -21.63 -30.76
CA ILE A 19 -10.14 -21.11 -32.13
C ILE A 19 -10.07 -19.59 -32.02
N ILE A 20 -8.92 -19.03 -32.38
CA ILE A 20 -8.70 -17.58 -32.52
C ILE A 20 -9.10 -17.20 -33.94
N ASN A 21 -10.07 -16.30 -34.10
CA ASN A 21 -10.37 -15.69 -35.40
C ASN A 21 -9.35 -14.57 -35.69
N ALA A 22 -8.59 -14.73 -36.77
CA ALA A 22 -7.45 -13.88 -37.16
C ALA A 22 -7.82 -12.45 -37.59
N GLU A 23 -9.11 -12.09 -37.65
CA GLU A 23 -9.56 -10.73 -38.00
C GLU A 23 -9.59 -9.75 -36.83
N GLN A 24 -9.49 -10.20 -35.57
CA GLN A 24 -9.33 -9.30 -34.41
C GLN A 24 -7.90 -8.78 -34.22
N ALA A 25 -6.93 -9.25 -35.02
CA ALA A 25 -5.53 -8.84 -34.91
C ALA A 25 -5.17 -7.55 -35.68
N LYS A 26 -6.15 -6.85 -36.27
CA LYS A 26 -5.93 -5.58 -37.00
C LYS A 26 -6.99 -4.52 -36.67
N GLN A 27 -7.07 -4.13 -35.41
CA GLN A 27 -7.43 -2.77 -35.05
C GLN A 27 -6.33 -2.23 -34.14
N VAL A 28 -5.72 -1.11 -34.54
CA VAL A 28 -4.84 -0.31 -33.71
C VAL A 28 -5.69 0.16 -32.52
N HIS A 29 -5.67 -0.60 -31.42
CA HIS A 29 -6.38 -0.24 -30.21
C HIS A 29 -5.66 0.97 -29.58
N LEU A 30 -6.25 2.15 -29.75
CA LEU A 30 -6.21 3.18 -28.72
C LEU A 30 -6.79 2.52 -27.45
N GLN A 31 -5.95 1.91 -26.62
CA GLN A 31 -6.38 1.37 -25.33
C GLN A 31 -6.88 2.55 -24.51
N LYS A 32 -8.19 2.58 -24.24
CA LYS A 32 -8.78 3.54 -23.32
C LYS A 32 -8.10 3.36 -21.96
N ASN A 33 -7.64 4.46 -21.35
CA ASN A 33 -7.12 4.42 -19.98
C ASN A 33 -8.17 3.79 -19.06
N ILE A 34 -7.73 2.88 -18.22
CA ILE A 34 -8.62 2.22 -17.26
C ILE A 34 -8.70 3.09 -16.02
N GLU A 35 -9.87 3.68 -15.80
CA GLU A 35 -10.22 4.42 -14.58
C GLU A 35 -10.95 3.49 -13.61
N ILE A 36 -10.51 3.45 -12.37
CA ILE A 36 -11.18 2.72 -11.29
C ILE A 36 -11.21 3.55 -10.02
N THR A 37 -12.27 3.35 -9.25
CA THR A 37 -12.35 3.82 -7.86
C THR A 37 -12.30 2.63 -6.92
N ALA A 38 -11.58 2.75 -5.81
CA ALA A 38 -11.57 1.75 -4.75
C ALA A 38 -11.98 2.38 -3.42
N PRO A 39 -12.76 1.67 -2.59
CA PRO A 39 -13.10 2.14 -1.27
C PRO A 39 -11.86 2.14 -0.38
N LEU A 40 -11.74 3.17 0.46
CA LEU A 40 -10.56 3.42 1.27
C LEU A 40 -10.96 3.84 2.69
N ALA A 41 -10.20 3.39 3.70
CA ALA A 41 -10.32 3.92 5.05
C ALA A 41 -10.03 5.44 5.05
N LEU A 42 -10.77 6.23 5.83
CA LEU A 42 -10.62 7.69 5.80
C LEU A 42 -9.24 8.15 6.28
N GLY A 43 -8.62 7.44 7.23
CA GLY A 43 -7.24 7.67 7.63
C GLY A 43 -6.24 7.46 6.49
N GLU A 44 -6.45 6.44 5.65
CA GLU A 44 -5.63 6.20 4.45
C GLU A 44 -5.86 7.25 3.36
N PHE A 45 -7.08 7.78 3.25
CA PHE A 45 -7.40 8.89 2.35
C PHE A 45 -6.58 10.14 2.70
N PHE A 46 -6.62 10.57 3.97
CA PHE A 46 -5.85 11.73 4.42
C PHE A 46 -4.35 11.47 4.40
N ASP A 47 -3.92 10.24 4.63
CA ASP A 47 -2.53 9.85 4.49
C ASP A 47 -2.02 10.03 3.06
N LYS A 48 -2.79 9.59 2.07
CA LYS A 48 -2.48 9.81 0.66
C LYS A 48 -2.50 11.29 0.29
N LEU A 49 -3.50 12.04 0.76
CA LEU A 49 -3.60 13.48 0.52
C LEU A 49 -2.38 14.24 1.08
N THR A 50 -1.97 13.95 2.31
CA THR A 50 -0.82 14.60 2.95
C THR A 50 0.51 14.20 2.31
N ILE A 51 0.69 12.96 1.84
CA ILE A 51 1.85 12.58 1.03
C ILE A 51 1.88 13.39 -0.27
N LEU A 52 0.75 13.54 -0.96
CA LEU A 52 0.68 14.34 -2.18
C LEU A 52 1.06 15.79 -1.89
N MET A 53 0.60 16.39 -0.79
CA MET A 53 1.02 17.73 -0.37
C MET A 53 2.55 17.85 -0.26
N ILE A 54 3.21 16.87 0.37
CA ILE A 54 4.68 16.83 0.48
C ILE A 54 5.33 16.69 -0.90
N LYS A 55 4.82 15.78 -1.75
CA LYS A 55 5.31 15.61 -3.13
C LYS A 55 5.20 16.90 -3.95
N ARG A 56 4.10 17.65 -3.80
CA ARG A 56 3.93 18.96 -4.46
C ARG A 56 4.94 20.00 -3.99
N GLU A 57 5.30 19.96 -2.71
CA GLU A 57 6.30 20.84 -2.09
C GLU A 57 7.74 20.49 -2.51
N ARG A 58 8.09 19.19 -2.54
CA ARG A 58 9.48 18.72 -2.65
C ARG A 58 9.91 18.22 -4.03
N ILE A 59 8.98 17.78 -4.88
CA ILE A 59 9.31 17.30 -6.24
C ILE A 59 9.23 18.48 -7.21
N HIS A 60 10.30 18.80 -7.92
CA HIS A 60 10.31 19.92 -8.88
C HIS A 60 10.30 19.49 -10.35
N ASP A 61 10.37 18.18 -10.63
CA ASP A 61 10.26 17.65 -11.99
C ASP A 61 8.88 17.95 -12.59
N SER A 62 8.87 18.70 -13.69
CA SER A 62 7.63 19.16 -14.33
C SER A 62 6.71 18.02 -14.81
N THR A 63 7.26 16.89 -15.26
CA THR A 63 6.48 15.76 -15.76
C THR A 63 5.80 15.05 -14.60
N LYS A 64 6.55 14.78 -13.52
CA LYS A 64 5.99 14.18 -12.30
C LYS A 64 4.96 15.09 -11.66
N ARG A 65 5.20 16.41 -11.67
CA ARG A 65 4.29 17.41 -11.09
C ARG A 65 2.91 17.40 -11.73
N ILE A 66 2.80 17.17 -13.04
CA ILE A 66 1.50 17.03 -13.72
C ILE A 66 0.70 15.86 -13.12
N ASN A 67 1.33 14.70 -12.93
CA ASN A 67 0.66 13.52 -12.37
C ASN A 67 0.30 13.73 -10.89
N ILE A 68 1.21 14.32 -10.11
CA ILE A 68 0.99 14.62 -8.69
C ILE A 68 -0.14 15.64 -8.51
N ASP A 69 -0.16 16.72 -9.29
CA ASP A 69 -1.21 17.74 -9.21
C ASP A 69 -2.57 17.16 -9.65
N LYS A 70 -2.61 16.36 -10.72
CA LYS A 70 -3.84 15.66 -11.14
C LYS A 70 -4.42 14.81 -9.99
N GLU A 71 -3.59 13.98 -9.36
CA GLU A 71 -4.06 13.11 -8.27
C GLU A 71 -4.45 13.91 -7.02
N TYR A 72 -3.68 14.95 -6.67
CA TYR A 72 -4.01 15.84 -5.57
C TYR A 72 -5.33 16.56 -5.78
N ASP A 73 -5.57 17.14 -6.96
CA ASP A 73 -6.79 17.89 -7.25
C ASP A 73 -8.03 16.99 -7.19
N LEU A 74 -7.92 15.73 -7.65
CA LEU A 74 -8.98 14.73 -7.52
C LEU A 74 -9.31 14.44 -6.04
N LEU A 75 -8.32 14.13 -5.21
CA LEU A 75 -8.55 13.84 -3.79
C LEU A 75 -9.02 15.07 -3.03
N ASN A 76 -8.44 16.25 -3.31
CA ASN A 76 -8.82 17.50 -2.67
C ASN A 76 -10.26 17.90 -3.01
N SER A 77 -10.70 17.66 -4.25
CA SER A 77 -12.11 17.86 -4.62
C SER A 77 -13.03 16.90 -3.87
N ILE A 78 -12.66 15.62 -3.71
CA ILE A 78 -13.46 14.66 -2.91
C ILE A 78 -13.56 15.12 -1.46
N TYR A 79 -12.45 15.55 -0.86
CA TYR A 79 -12.41 16.07 0.50
C TYR A 79 -13.39 17.23 0.69
N HIS A 80 -13.29 18.28 -0.14
CA HIS A 80 -14.15 19.47 0.00
C HIS A 80 -15.63 19.21 -0.27
N ASN A 81 -15.95 18.19 -1.08
CA ASN A 81 -17.34 17.86 -1.41
C ASN A 81 -18.00 16.90 -0.41
N ALA A 82 -17.22 16.01 0.22
CA ALA A 82 -17.75 14.90 1.01
C ALA A 82 -17.51 15.03 2.51
N ILE A 83 -16.58 15.87 2.96
CA ILE A 83 -16.18 15.94 4.37
C ILE A 83 -16.34 17.36 4.90
N ILE A 84 -17.11 17.48 5.99
CA ILE A 84 -17.22 18.72 6.76
C ILE A 84 -16.00 18.82 7.67
N SER A 85 -15.18 19.84 7.49
CA SER A 85 -13.98 20.03 8.31
C SER A 85 -14.34 20.47 9.73
N SER A 86 -13.76 19.81 10.73
CA SER A 86 -13.77 20.22 12.13
C SER A 86 -12.36 20.62 12.58
N LYS A 87 -12.24 21.34 13.70
CA LYS A 87 -10.94 21.69 14.29
C LYS A 87 -10.12 20.42 14.60
N ALA A 88 -10.75 19.43 15.24
CA ALA A 88 -10.11 18.15 15.56
C ALA A 88 -9.59 17.42 14.31
N LEU A 89 -10.37 17.43 13.22
CA LEU A 89 -9.92 16.84 11.95
C LEU A 89 -8.72 17.60 11.37
N SER A 90 -8.76 18.93 11.38
CA SER A 90 -7.64 19.75 10.88
C SER A 90 -6.36 19.52 11.69
N GLU A 91 -6.44 19.36 13.01
CA GLU A 91 -5.30 19.02 13.87
C GLU A 91 -4.73 17.63 13.53
N LEU A 92 -5.57 16.61 13.37
CA LEU A 92 -5.13 15.26 12.98
C LEU A 92 -4.49 15.24 11.58
N ILE A 93 -5.00 16.02 10.62
CA ILE A 93 -4.39 16.16 9.29
C ILE A 93 -3.01 16.84 9.39
N ALA A 94 -2.87 17.85 10.24
CA ALA A 94 -1.60 18.53 10.48
C ALA A 94 -0.57 17.60 11.16
N ASP A 95 -1.00 16.80 12.13
CA ASP A 95 -0.16 15.78 12.77
C ASP A 95 0.28 14.73 11.75
N LEU A 96 -0.64 14.27 10.89
CA LEU A 96 -0.35 13.29 9.84
C LEU A 96 0.62 13.83 8.79
N LEU A 97 0.46 15.10 8.39
CA LEU A 97 1.41 15.78 7.50
C LEU A 97 2.79 15.89 8.15
N THR A 98 2.85 16.24 9.43
CA THR A 98 4.10 16.38 10.18
C THR A 98 4.84 15.05 10.26
N VAL A 99 4.18 13.97 10.66
CA VAL A 99 4.84 12.64 10.75
C VAL A 99 5.25 12.13 9.36
N ASN A 100 4.47 12.41 8.31
CA ASN A 100 4.85 12.06 6.94
C ASN A 100 6.08 12.85 6.45
N LYS A 101 6.22 14.14 6.83
CA LYS A 101 7.45 14.91 6.56
C LYS A 101 8.65 14.33 7.30
N THR A 102 8.49 14.00 8.58
CA THR A 102 9.53 13.33 9.37
C THR A 102 9.96 12.01 8.73
N LEU A 103 9.02 11.18 8.29
CA LEU A 103 9.34 9.92 7.60
C LEU A 103 10.09 10.15 6.28
N TRP A 104 9.71 11.17 5.52
CA TRP A 104 10.45 11.55 4.31
C TRP A 104 11.89 11.95 4.64
N ASP A 105 12.09 12.83 5.63
CA ASP A 105 13.42 13.28 6.03
C ASP A 105 14.30 12.13 6.56
N LEU A 106 13.70 11.20 7.31
CA LEU A 106 14.37 9.98 7.77
C LEU A 106 14.76 9.06 6.58
N GLU A 107 13.88 8.92 5.59
CA GLU A 107 14.16 8.11 4.40
C GLU A 107 15.28 8.74 3.54
N ASP A 108 15.28 10.06 3.36
CA ASP A 108 16.35 10.77 2.66
C ASP A 108 17.69 10.62 3.41
N ALA A 109 17.71 10.80 4.72
CA ALA A 109 18.92 10.69 5.54
C ALA A 109 19.50 9.27 5.54
N ILE A 110 18.67 8.23 5.69
CA ILE A 110 19.16 6.84 5.69
C ILE A 110 19.65 6.40 4.31
N ARG A 111 19.03 6.92 3.23
CA ARG A 111 19.49 6.67 1.85
C ARG A 111 20.81 7.37 1.56
N GLU A 112 21.03 8.56 2.11
CA GLU A 112 22.34 9.24 2.00
C GLU A 112 23.45 8.45 2.71
N LYS A 113 23.16 7.90 3.90
CA LYS A 113 24.08 7.00 4.59
C LYS A 113 24.41 5.75 3.75
N GLU A 114 23.43 5.16 3.07
CA GLU A 114 23.68 4.04 2.14
C GLU A 114 24.60 4.45 0.98
N ARG A 115 24.32 5.60 0.35
CA ARG A 115 25.12 6.13 -0.76
C ARG A 115 26.58 6.37 -0.36
N LEU A 116 26.79 6.87 0.86
CA LEU A 116 28.13 7.08 1.45
C LEU A 116 28.75 5.80 2.02
N LYS A 117 27.97 4.72 2.14
CA LYS A 117 28.34 3.46 2.81
C LYS A 117 28.75 3.66 4.27
N GLU A 118 28.06 4.57 4.95
CA GLU A 118 28.24 4.90 6.37
C GLU A 118 27.20 4.16 7.22
N PHE A 119 27.62 3.09 7.90
CA PHE A 119 26.75 2.27 8.76
C PHE A 119 27.10 2.43 10.24
N ASP A 120 27.24 3.69 10.65
CA ASP A 120 27.58 4.10 12.00
C ASP A 120 26.36 4.08 12.95
N ASP A 121 26.54 4.60 14.16
CA ASP A 121 25.46 4.68 15.14
C ASP A 121 24.33 5.65 14.71
N GLU A 122 24.64 6.65 13.86
CA GLU A 122 23.62 7.53 13.28
C GLU A 122 22.72 6.74 12.31
N PHE A 123 23.29 5.93 11.42
CA PHE A 123 22.50 5.02 10.57
C PHE A 123 21.56 4.14 11.40
N LYS A 124 22.06 3.57 12.51
CA LYS A 124 21.24 2.73 13.39
C LYS A 124 20.12 3.52 14.06
N GLN A 125 20.37 4.75 14.48
CA GLN A 125 19.34 5.63 15.06
C GLN A 125 18.26 5.99 14.04
N LEU A 126 18.66 6.33 12.80
CA LEU A 126 17.72 6.57 11.70
C LEU A 126 16.84 5.35 11.42
N ALA A 127 17.46 4.16 11.30
CA ALA A 127 16.75 2.90 11.07
C ALA A 127 15.75 2.56 12.18
N LYS A 128 16.05 2.91 13.44
CA LYS A 128 15.13 2.74 14.58
C LYS A 128 13.97 3.74 14.57
N ALA A 129 14.22 4.98 14.15
CA ALA A 129 13.22 6.03 14.14
C ALA A 129 12.12 5.75 13.09
N ILE A 130 12.43 5.04 12.01
CA ILE A 130 11.47 4.77 10.92
C ILE A 130 10.29 3.90 11.39
N PRO A 131 10.46 2.71 12.01
CA PRO A 131 9.34 1.94 12.57
C PRO A 131 8.53 2.72 13.61
N GLU A 132 9.19 3.51 14.46
CA GLU A 132 8.53 4.32 15.49
C GLU A 132 7.59 5.38 14.86
N ASN A 133 8.08 6.13 13.88
CA ASN A 133 7.27 7.14 13.20
C ASN A 133 6.18 6.51 12.31
N ASN A 134 6.41 5.33 11.74
CA ASN A 134 5.37 4.56 11.05
C ASN A 134 4.25 4.09 11.99
N ASP A 135 4.56 3.81 13.26
CA ASP A 135 3.55 3.49 14.28
C ASP A 135 2.77 4.73 14.71
N LYS A 136 3.43 5.88 14.90
CA LYS A 136 2.76 7.17 15.13
C LYS A 136 1.80 7.53 13.99
N ARG A 137 2.25 7.40 12.74
CA ARG A 137 1.44 7.62 11.53
C ARG A 137 0.21 6.73 11.53
N PHE A 138 0.36 5.44 11.84
CA PHE A 138 -0.77 4.52 11.93
C PHE A 138 -1.79 4.92 13.01
N ILE A 139 -1.32 5.30 14.19
CA ILE A 139 -2.18 5.75 15.29
C ILE A 139 -2.98 7.00 14.89
N ILE A 140 -2.36 7.98 14.23
CA ILE A 140 -3.05 9.18 13.74
C ILE A 140 -4.14 8.81 12.72
N LYS A 141 -3.83 7.93 11.76
CA LYS A 141 -4.83 7.41 10.81
C LYS A 141 -5.99 6.71 11.51
N ARG A 142 -5.72 5.97 12.60
CA ARG A 142 -6.76 5.33 13.42
C ARG A 142 -7.66 6.35 14.10
N PHE A 143 -7.09 7.42 14.67
CA PHE A 143 -7.89 8.51 15.24
C PHE A 143 -8.78 9.20 14.19
N ILE A 144 -8.27 9.41 12.97
CA ILE A 144 -9.08 9.94 11.86
C ILE A 144 -10.25 8.98 11.53
N ASN A 145 -9.98 7.67 11.44
CA ASN A 145 -11.02 6.67 11.20
C ASN A 145 -12.11 6.72 12.28
N MET A 146 -11.73 6.87 13.55
CA MET A 146 -12.68 6.96 14.66
C MET A 146 -13.48 8.27 14.62
N LEU A 147 -12.81 9.40 14.38
CA LEU A 147 -13.44 10.73 14.33
C LEU A 147 -14.52 10.81 13.23
N LEU A 148 -14.26 10.16 12.09
CA LEU A 148 -15.15 10.19 10.93
C LEU A 148 -16.02 8.94 10.77
N ALA A 149 -16.03 8.07 11.79
CA ALA A 149 -16.76 6.79 11.77
C ALA A 149 -16.54 5.99 10.47
N SER A 150 -15.27 5.84 10.06
CA SER A 150 -14.89 5.18 8.80
C SER A 150 -15.40 3.74 8.73
N ASP A 151 -16.16 3.42 7.69
CA ASP A 151 -16.71 2.08 7.43
C ASP A 151 -15.61 1.02 7.21
N ILE A 152 -14.46 1.44 6.68
CA ILE A 152 -13.28 0.60 6.48
C ILE A 152 -12.18 1.10 7.42
N ILE A 153 -11.51 0.17 8.10
CA ILE A 153 -10.40 0.46 9.00
C ILE A 153 -9.19 -0.37 8.63
N GLU A 154 -8.01 0.25 8.64
CA GLU A 154 -6.74 -0.46 8.43
C GLU A 154 -6.39 -1.29 9.68
N GLU A 155 -6.04 -2.56 9.49
CA GLU A 155 -5.59 -3.46 10.56
C GLU A 155 -4.09 -3.77 10.48
N LYS A 156 -3.42 -3.78 11.64
CA LYS A 156 -2.01 -4.19 11.82
C LYS A 156 -1.88 -5.46 12.68
N SER A 157 -0.76 -6.17 12.58
CA SER A 157 -0.53 -7.46 13.25
C SER A 157 -0.26 -7.37 14.76
N TYR A 158 0.23 -6.24 15.27
CA TYR A 158 0.61 -6.08 16.68
C TYR A 158 -0.44 -5.32 17.51
N ALA A 159 -0.35 -5.46 18.83
CA ALA A 159 -1.22 -4.78 19.78
C ALA A 159 -0.95 -3.26 19.78
N GLU A 160 -2.03 -2.48 19.79
CA GLU A 160 -1.97 -1.03 19.81
C GLU A 160 -1.82 -0.56 21.26
N THR A 161 -0.66 -0.03 21.63
CA THR A 161 -0.60 0.82 22.83
C THR A 161 -1.04 2.21 22.40
N LEU A 162 -2.34 2.49 22.52
CA LEU A 162 -2.93 3.82 22.30
C LEU A 162 -2.48 4.79 23.41
N ALA A 163 -1.21 5.15 23.42
CA ALA A 163 -0.72 6.25 24.25
C ALA A 163 -0.67 7.51 23.38
N ARG A 164 -1.72 8.33 23.45
CA ARG A 164 -1.64 9.73 23.06
C ARG A 164 -1.10 10.50 24.25
N THR A 165 0.15 10.92 24.20
CA THR A 165 0.64 11.97 25.10
C THR A 165 0.06 13.30 24.60
N GLY A 166 -1.15 13.62 25.07
CA GLY A 166 -1.85 14.87 24.76
C GLY A 166 -3.33 14.61 24.55
N GLU A 167 -4.12 14.94 25.56
CA GLU A 167 -5.59 15.00 25.52
C GLU A 167 -6.04 15.73 24.25
N ILE A 168 -6.59 15.00 23.27
CA ILE A 168 -7.69 15.57 22.51
C ILE A 168 -8.91 15.13 23.30
N ASP A 169 -9.52 16.10 23.98
CA ASP A 169 -10.92 15.99 24.36
C ASP A 169 -11.71 15.86 23.05
N ILE A 170 -11.97 14.62 22.63
CA ILE A 170 -13.05 14.36 21.68
C ILE A 170 -14.32 14.65 22.48
N GLU A 171 -14.74 15.92 22.50
CA GLU A 171 -16.02 16.27 23.10
C GLU A 171 -17.08 15.38 22.43
N ALA A 172 -17.97 14.78 23.23
CA ALA A 172 -19.02 13.89 22.77
C ALA A 172 -19.99 14.54 21.74
N THR A 173 -19.82 15.82 21.46
CA THR A 173 -20.50 16.63 20.46
C THR A 173 -19.90 16.51 19.05
N ASP A 174 -18.66 16.04 18.88
CA ASP A 174 -18.02 15.88 17.56
C ASP A 174 -18.30 14.52 16.89
N THR A 175 -18.82 13.55 17.64
CA THR A 175 -19.02 12.15 17.18
C THR A 175 -20.38 11.87 16.51
N TYR A 176 -21.35 12.79 16.56
CA TYR A 176 -22.74 12.49 16.18
C TYR A 176 -23.26 13.13 14.87
N HIS A 177 -22.40 13.72 14.02
CA HIS A 177 -22.87 14.33 12.76
C HIS A 177 -22.11 13.96 11.47
N ASN A 178 -21.10 13.10 11.52
CA ASN A 178 -20.29 12.80 10.33
C ASN A 178 -20.20 11.29 10.05
N MET A 179 -21.34 10.63 9.79
CA MET A 179 -21.27 9.39 9.00
C MET A 179 -20.88 9.78 7.58
N VAL A 180 -19.59 9.63 7.27
CA VAL A 180 -19.11 9.80 5.90
C VAL A 180 -19.37 8.48 5.17
N PRO A 181 -20.15 8.46 4.08
CA PRO A 181 -20.37 7.23 3.32
C PRO A 181 -19.04 6.67 2.81
N ILE A 182 -18.94 5.35 2.64
CA ILE A 182 -17.78 4.65 2.05
C ILE A 182 -17.12 5.52 0.97
N MET A 183 -15.93 6.05 1.28
CA MET A 183 -15.21 6.92 0.36
C MET A 183 -14.47 6.06 -0.67
N SER A 184 -14.90 6.16 -1.92
CA SER A 184 -14.19 5.56 -3.05
C SER A 184 -13.34 6.61 -3.75
N ILE A 185 -12.06 6.33 -3.94
CA ILE A 185 -11.15 7.25 -4.61
C ILE A 185 -10.60 6.67 -5.91
N PRO A 186 -10.30 7.51 -6.91
CA PRO A 186 -9.46 7.11 -8.04
C PRO A 186 -8.16 6.49 -7.56
N ILE A 187 -7.80 5.32 -8.11
CA ILE A 187 -6.60 4.58 -7.72
C ILE A 187 -5.88 4.03 -8.96
N SER A 188 -4.55 3.97 -8.92
CA SER A 188 -3.80 3.29 -9.97
C SER A 188 -4.05 1.78 -9.93
N LEU A 189 -3.98 1.10 -11.08
CA LEU A 189 -4.19 -0.34 -11.13
C LEU A 189 -3.12 -1.11 -10.36
N ALA A 190 -1.89 -0.61 -10.35
CA ALA A 190 -0.82 -1.17 -9.52
C ALA A 190 -1.08 -1.01 -8.02
N ASP A 191 -1.60 0.13 -7.57
CA ASP A 191 -1.95 0.32 -6.15
C ASP A 191 -3.11 -0.59 -5.72
N LEU A 192 -4.09 -0.82 -6.59
CA LEU A 192 -5.16 -1.80 -6.31
C LEU A 192 -4.57 -3.19 -6.06
N LEU A 193 -3.72 -3.68 -6.98
CA LEU A 193 -3.10 -5.00 -6.89
C LEU A 193 -2.13 -5.12 -5.72
N ASP A 194 -1.41 -4.04 -5.43
CA ASP A 194 -0.52 -3.94 -4.29
C ASP A 194 -1.27 -4.06 -2.96
N ARG A 195 -2.38 -3.32 -2.79
CA ARG A 195 -3.26 -3.46 -1.62
C ARG A 195 -3.84 -4.87 -1.48
N ILE A 196 -4.32 -5.46 -2.58
CA ILE A 196 -4.79 -6.85 -2.61
C ILE A 196 -3.69 -7.80 -2.12
N SER A 197 -2.45 -7.64 -2.60
CA SER A 197 -1.33 -8.51 -2.23
C SER A 197 -0.96 -8.41 -0.74
N ILE A 198 -1.01 -7.21 -0.15
CA ILE A 198 -0.79 -7.01 1.28
C ILE A 198 -1.89 -7.68 2.09
N LEU A 199 -3.16 -7.50 1.69
CA LEU A 199 -4.29 -8.13 2.36
C LEU A 199 -4.24 -9.66 2.27
N GLU A 200 -3.75 -10.22 1.15
CA GLU A 200 -3.52 -11.66 1.02
C GLU A 200 -2.49 -12.17 2.04
N ILE A 201 -1.38 -11.44 2.23
CA ILE A 201 -0.37 -11.77 3.24
C ILE A 201 -0.95 -11.64 4.65
N LYS A 202 -1.66 -10.55 4.94
CA LYS A 202 -2.30 -10.31 6.24
C LYS A 202 -3.27 -11.43 6.62
N GLN A 203 -4.08 -11.93 5.68
CA GLN A 203 -4.97 -13.07 5.92
C GLN A 203 -4.24 -14.36 6.33
N LYS A 204 -2.99 -14.54 5.88
CA LYS A 204 -2.16 -15.71 6.21
C LYS A 204 -1.41 -15.54 7.53
N LYS A 205 -1.03 -14.31 7.88
CA LYS A 205 -0.11 -14.00 9.00
C LYS A 205 -0.82 -13.52 10.27
N ILE A 206 -2.01 -12.92 10.16
CA ILE A 206 -2.77 -12.41 11.32
C ILE A 206 -3.72 -13.50 11.83
N ALA A 207 -3.63 -13.81 13.13
CA ALA A 207 -4.47 -14.83 13.78
C ALA A 207 -5.74 -14.27 14.42
N ASP A 208 -5.74 -12.98 14.77
CA ASP A 208 -6.86 -12.29 15.41
C ASP A 208 -8.12 -12.31 14.54
N GLN A 209 -9.22 -12.88 15.06
CA GLN A 209 -10.43 -13.10 14.28
C GLN A 209 -11.20 -11.81 13.98
N GLU A 210 -11.17 -10.82 14.86
CA GLU A 210 -11.86 -9.55 14.64
C GLU A 210 -11.15 -8.77 13.52
N LYS A 211 -9.82 -8.71 13.56
CA LYS A 211 -9.02 -8.12 12.48
C LYS A 211 -9.23 -8.84 11.16
N LEU A 212 -9.30 -10.17 11.17
CA LEU A 212 -9.50 -10.97 9.96
C LEU A 212 -10.85 -10.71 9.28
N ILE A 213 -11.90 -10.35 10.01
CA ILE A 213 -13.20 -9.95 9.41
C ILE A 213 -13.00 -8.70 8.55
N ASN A 214 -12.37 -7.66 9.10
CA ASN A 214 -12.11 -6.41 8.38
C ASN A 214 -11.20 -6.63 7.17
N ILE A 215 -10.11 -7.39 7.35
CA ILE A 215 -9.16 -7.71 6.27
C ILE A 215 -9.85 -8.48 5.13
N ARG A 216 -10.68 -9.48 5.45
CA ARG A 216 -11.41 -10.28 4.44
C ARG A 216 -12.44 -9.42 3.71
N ASN A 217 -13.13 -8.54 4.41
CA ASN A 217 -14.11 -7.63 3.80
C ASN A 217 -13.43 -6.68 2.80
N GLU A 218 -12.32 -6.05 3.19
CA GLU A 218 -11.55 -5.19 2.28
C GLU A 218 -11.01 -6.00 1.09
N TYR A 219 -10.39 -7.16 1.34
CA TYR A 219 -9.84 -8.01 0.28
C TYR A 219 -10.91 -8.43 -0.75
N ASN A 220 -12.06 -8.91 -0.28
CA ASN A 220 -13.16 -9.35 -1.16
C ASN A 220 -13.70 -8.19 -2.00
N THR A 221 -13.79 -7.00 -1.41
CA THR A 221 -14.26 -5.79 -2.10
C THR A 221 -13.28 -5.39 -3.21
N LEU A 222 -11.99 -5.30 -2.91
CA LEU A 222 -10.96 -4.96 -3.92
C LEU A 222 -10.83 -6.04 -4.99
N MET A 223 -10.92 -7.32 -4.61
CA MET A 223 -10.89 -8.45 -5.54
C MET A 223 -12.08 -8.46 -6.51
N ALA A 224 -13.27 -8.02 -6.06
CA ALA A 224 -14.42 -7.87 -6.93
C ALA A 224 -14.20 -6.77 -8.00
N ILE A 225 -13.60 -5.64 -7.61
CA ILE A 225 -13.21 -4.56 -8.53
C ILE A 225 -12.18 -5.08 -9.54
N TYR A 226 -11.13 -5.77 -9.07
CA TYR A 226 -10.12 -6.39 -9.93
C TYR A 226 -10.75 -7.31 -10.97
N LYS A 227 -11.55 -8.30 -10.54
CA LYS A 227 -12.17 -9.30 -11.43
C LYS A 227 -13.11 -8.68 -12.47
N LYS A 228 -13.76 -7.57 -12.12
CA LYS A 228 -14.67 -6.85 -13.04
C LYS A 228 -13.91 -6.02 -14.08
N THR A 229 -12.71 -5.55 -13.75
CA THR A 229 -12.03 -4.50 -14.53
C THR A 229 -10.86 -5.04 -15.34
N ILE A 230 -10.08 -5.98 -14.79
CA ILE A 230 -8.81 -6.41 -15.38
C ILE A 230 -8.95 -7.83 -15.94
N ALA A 231 -8.69 -7.97 -17.24
CA ALA A 231 -8.62 -9.28 -17.89
C ALA A 231 -7.36 -10.04 -17.44
N PRO A 232 -7.46 -11.35 -17.14
CA PRO A 232 -6.31 -12.13 -16.73
C PRO A 232 -5.31 -12.29 -17.88
N SER A 233 -4.02 -12.18 -17.57
CA SER A 233 -2.93 -12.54 -18.48
C SER A 233 -1.82 -13.25 -17.71
N GLU A 234 -1.05 -14.11 -18.40
CA GLU A 234 0.08 -14.82 -17.79
C GLU A 234 1.16 -13.84 -17.30
N GLU A 235 1.40 -12.76 -18.07
CA GLU A 235 2.34 -11.71 -17.72
C GLU A 235 1.92 -10.98 -16.43
N LEU A 236 0.65 -10.60 -16.32
CA LEU A 236 0.13 -9.96 -15.11
C LEU A 236 0.22 -10.90 -13.91
N ALA A 237 -0.11 -12.18 -14.07
CA ALA A 237 -0.01 -13.16 -13.00
C ALA A 237 1.43 -13.27 -12.46
N LYS A 238 2.45 -13.25 -13.33
CA LYS A 238 3.87 -13.22 -12.93
C LYS A 238 4.23 -11.95 -12.17
N LEU A 239 3.73 -10.78 -12.59
CA LEU A 239 3.95 -9.51 -11.88
C LEU A 239 3.28 -9.50 -10.50
N CYS A 240 2.06 -10.00 -10.38
CA CYS A 240 1.36 -10.13 -9.10
C CYS A 240 2.11 -11.07 -8.14
N GLN A 241 2.66 -12.19 -8.63
CA GLN A 241 3.49 -13.08 -7.81
C GLN A 241 4.76 -12.38 -7.30
N LYS A 242 5.43 -11.61 -8.15
CA LYS A 242 6.59 -10.80 -7.73
C LYS A 242 6.20 -9.75 -6.69
N LEU A 243 5.04 -9.11 -6.86
CA LEU A 243 4.53 -8.10 -5.93
C LEU A 243 4.24 -8.71 -4.55
N ILE A 244 3.59 -9.89 -4.51
CA ILE A 244 3.36 -10.65 -3.28
C ILE A 244 4.70 -11.03 -2.63
N ALA A 245 5.65 -11.57 -3.39
CA ALA A 245 6.96 -11.96 -2.86
C ALA A 245 7.73 -10.76 -2.27
N SER A 246 7.70 -9.60 -2.93
CA SER A 246 8.31 -8.36 -2.45
C SER A 246 7.64 -7.87 -1.15
N ASN A 247 6.30 -7.88 -1.09
CA ASN A 247 5.56 -7.51 0.12
C ASN A 247 5.79 -8.50 1.28
N GLU A 248 5.91 -9.80 1.01
CA GLU A 248 6.21 -10.80 2.04
C GLU A 248 7.65 -10.64 2.56
N LYS A 249 8.62 -10.37 1.67
CA LYS A 249 9.99 -10.03 2.07
C LYS A 249 10.03 -8.79 2.96
N MET A 250 9.29 -7.73 2.60
CA MET A 250 9.16 -6.53 3.42
C MET A 250 8.57 -6.85 4.80
N TRP A 251 7.52 -7.66 4.88
CA TRP A 251 6.92 -8.10 6.14
C TRP A 251 7.96 -8.77 7.04
N ASN A 252 8.68 -9.76 6.52
CA ASN A 252 9.68 -10.50 7.28
C ASN A 252 10.83 -9.58 7.75
N ILE A 253 11.32 -8.68 6.88
CA ILE A 253 12.34 -7.69 7.25
C ILE A 253 11.86 -6.82 8.42
N GLN A 254 10.62 -6.32 8.36
CA GLN A 254 10.08 -5.49 9.43
C GLN A 254 9.91 -6.25 10.75
N GLU A 255 9.54 -7.54 10.71
CA GLU A 255 9.49 -8.37 11.92
C GLU A 255 10.87 -8.55 12.55
N GLU A 256 11.90 -8.81 11.75
CA GLU A 256 13.27 -8.95 12.25
C GLU A 256 13.83 -7.62 12.79
N ILE A 257 13.58 -6.50 12.10
CA ILE A 257 13.93 -5.16 12.62
C ILE A 257 13.26 -4.93 13.98
N ARG A 258 11.97 -5.22 14.12
CA ARG A 258 11.25 -5.03 15.38
C ARG A 258 11.83 -5.89 16.50
N LYS A 259 12.16 -7.16 16.23
CA LYS A 259 12.81 -8.05 17.20
C LYS A 259 14.15 -7.48 17.68
N LYS A 260 15.03 -7.11 16.74
CA LYS A 260 16.35 -6.51 17.02
C LYS A 260 16.24 -5.22 17.82
N ILE A 261 15.25 -4.37 17.53
CA ILE A 261 14.99 -3.14 18.30
C ILE A 261 14.59 -3.45 19.74
N ILE A 262 13.68 -4.42 19.94
CA ILE A 262 13.20 -4.82 21.27
C ILE A 262 14.32 -5.45 22.10
N THR A 263 15.18 -6.28 21.50
CA THR A 263 16.32 -6.90 22.18
C THR A 263 17.54 -5.97 22.30
N ALA A 264 17.46 -4.76 21.74
CA ALA A 264 18.56 -3.80 21.62
C ALA A 264 19.80 -4.34 20.89
N GLU A 265 19.62 -5.32 20.00
CA GLU A 265 20.66 -5.91 19.15
C GLU A 265 20.80 -5.11 17.85
N LEU A 266 21.64 -4.07 17.84
CA LEU A 266 21.88 -3.23 16.66
C LEU A 266 23.19 -3.62 15.96
N ASP A 267 23.28 -4.90 15.62
CA ASP A 267 24.43 -5.55 15.01
C ASP A 267 24.42 -5.45 13.48
N GLN A 268 25.30 -6.22 12.83
CA GLN A 268 25.41 -6.27 11.37
C GLN A 268 24.13 -6.79 10.70
N GLU A 269 23.41 -7.73 11.31
CA GLU A 269 22.14 -8.23 10.78
C GLU A 269 21.08 -7.12 10.81
N PHE A 270 21.01 -6.33 11.89
CA PHE A 270 20.11 -5.18 11.97
C PHE A 270 20.38 -4.19 10.83
N ILE A 271 21.65 -3.89 10.55
CA ILE A 271 22.03 -3.03 9.42
C ILE A 271 21.54 -3.65 8.11
N GLU A 272 21.79 -4.94 7.87
CA GLU A 272 21.36 -5.63 6.65
C GLU A 272 19.83 -5.61 6.46
N TYR A 273 19.06 -5.82 7.53
CA TYR A 273 17.61 -5.69 7.49
C TYR A 273 17.16 -4.26 7.20
N ALA A 274 17.73 -3.26 7.88
CA ALA A 274 17.42 -1.85 7.63
C ALA A 274 17.70 -1.45 6.19
N ARG A 275 18.82 -1.92 5.63
CA ARG A 275 19.15 -1.74 4.22
C ARG A 275 18.12 -2.43 3.31
N GLY A 276 17.75 -3.66 3.65
CA GLY A 276 16.75 -4.44 2.94
C GLY A 276 15.39 -3.75 2.78
N VAL A 277 15.02 -2.81 3.66
CA VAL A 277 13.76 -2.05 3.57
C VAL A 277 13.70 -1.23 2.28
N TYR A 278 14.64 -0.32 2.05
CA TYR A 278 14.55 0.53 0.86
C TYR A 278 14.85 -0.23 -0.43
N TYR A 279 15.73 -1.24 -0.42
CA TYR A 279 15.94 -2.12 -1.57
C TYR A 279 14.65 -2.87 -1.99
N THR A 280 13.94 -3.44 -1.01
CA THR A 280 12.70 -4.17 -1.28
C THR A 280 11.57 -3.21 -1.69
N ASN A 281 11.52 -2.00 -1.10
CA ASN A 281 10.57 -0.97 -1.51
C ASN A 281 10.81 -0.51 -2.95
N ASP A 282 12.06 -0.35 -3.38
CA ASP A 282 12.38 0.10 -4.73
C ASP A 282 12.06 -0.99 -5.77
N GLU A 283 12.31 -2.27 -5.45
CA GLU A 283 11.85 -3.41 -6.25
C GLU A 283 10.32 -3.37 -6.43
N ARG A 284 9.57 -3.17 -5.34
CA ARG A 284 8.11 -3.08 -5.35
C ARG A 284 7.60 -1.93 -6.21
N VAL A 285 8.26 -0.77 -6.15
CA VAL A 285 7.94 0.40 -6.98
C VAL A 285 8.14 0.09 -8.47
N ASN A 286 9.24 -0.58 -8.82
CA ASN A 286 9.51 -0.98 -10.20
C ASN A 286 8.47 -1.99 -10.73
N ILE A 287 8.05 -2.94 -9.90
CA ILE A 287 6.97 -3.88 -10.25
C ILE A 287 5.66 -3.11 -10.49
N LYS A 288 5.29 -2.19 -9.58
CA LYS A 288 4.09 -1.35 -9.73
C LYS A 288 4.11 -0.53 -11.02
N HIS A 289 5.24 0.08 -11.34
CA HIS A 289 5.40 0.84 -12.58
C HIS A 289 5.23 -0.05 -13.83
N THR A 290 5.76 -1.27 -13.80
CA THR A 290 5.59 -2.25 -14.88
C THR A 290 4.12 -2.65 -15.04
N ILE A 291 3.40 -2.88 -13.94
CA ILE A 291 1.96 -3.16 -13.93
C ILE A 291 1.16 -2.00 -14.54
N ASN A 292 1.42 -0.76 -14.11
CA ASN A 292 0.72 0.40 -14.63
C ASN A 292 0.90 0.56 -16.14
N LYS A 293 2.10 0.30 -16.66
CA LYS A 293 2.37 0.28 -18.11
C LYS A 293 1.64 -0.84 -18.82
N LEU A 294 1.69 -2.06 -18.29
CA LEU A 294 1.02 -3.23 -18.88
C LEU A 294 -0.50 -3.03 -19.02
N LEU A 295 -1.12 -2.40 -18.01
CA LEU A 295 -2.55 -2.23 -17.95
C LEU A 295 -3.04 -0.86 -18.46
N ASN A 296 -2.13 0.00 -18.92
CA ASN A 296 -2.42 1.38 -19.32
C ASN A 296 -3.25 2.14 -18.26
N SER A 297 -2.76 2.09 -17.01
CA SER A 297 -3.40 2.74 -15.85
C SER A 297 -3.49 4.25 -16.04
N GLU A 298 -4.65 4.84 -15.74
CA GLU A 298 -4.84 6.29 -15.85
C GLU A 298 -4.00 7.08 -14.84
N LEU A 299 -3.90 6.55 -13.63
CA LEU A 299 -3.10 7.12 -12.55
C LEU A 299 -1.80 6.36 -12.40
N ILE A 300 -0.74 7.09 -12.04
CA ILE A 300 0.59 6.56 -11.78
C ILE A 300 1.12 7.25 -10.52
N ASP A 301 1.55 6.45 -9.54
CA ASP A 301 2.18 6.92 -8.31
C ASP A 301 3.63 7.37 -8.60
N GLU A 302 3.85 8.68 -8.58
CA GLU A 302 5.18 9.28 -8.82
C GLU A 302 6.06 9.24 -7.57
N LYS A 303 7.30 8.77 -7.71
CA LYS A 303 8.32 8.82 -6.66
C LYS A 303 9.50 9.70 -7.03
N GLN A 304 10.14 10.30 -6.02
CA GLN A 304 11.49 10.82 -6.16
C GLN A 304 12.46 9.63 -6.10
N TYR A 305 13.30 9.49 -7.11
CA TYR A 305 14.32 8.45 -7.15
C TYR A 305 15.64 9.09 -6.74
N THR A 306 16.24 8.60 -5.67
CA THR A 306 17.63 8.83 -5.32
C THR A 306 18.40 7.57 -5.72
N GLU A 307 19.33 7.70 -6.67
CA GLU A 307 20.26 6.62 -7.01
C GLU A 307 21.23 6.42 -5.84
N TYR A 308 21.49 5.17 -5.49
CA TYR A 308 22.41 4.74 -4.43
C TYR A 308 23.61 3.99 -4.99
#